data_AF-A0A2S2P8C1-F1
#
_entry.id   AF-A0A2S2P8C1-F1
#
_cell.length_a   1.000
_cell.length_b   1.000
_cell.length_c   1.000
_cell.angle_alpha   90.00
_cell.angle_beta   90.00
_cell.angle_gamma   90.00
#
_symmetry.space_group_name_H-M   'P 1'
#
loop_
_entity.id
_entity.type
_entity.pdbx_description
1 polymer ?
#
loop_
_entity_poly.entity_id
_entity_poly.type
_entity_poly.pdbx_seq_one_letter_code
_entity_poly.pdbx_strand_id
1 'polypeptide(L)'
;MVPCGNEAFVRAQEGMEKIRTEFHGFLVEVMSAYKIISKEWREEEKCGLGEIQLFKIPLLSIALVKKSGHKDIFKQKLIQQMEVGLSKRISSQWIPPKPSCGSSSRAKQYVSVSVKETYLTLAIFGYGICISMVIFILEVLHFNWMNRGSKKNRLERSF
;
A
#
# COMPACT_ATOMS: atom_id res chain seq x y z
N MET A 1 -2.78 20.13 13.77
CA MET A 1 -3.94 20.55 14.57
C MET A 1 -4.12 19.59 15.74
N VAL A 2 -4.33 20.10 16.96
CA VAL A 2 -4.74 19.30 18.11
C VAL A 2 -6.27 19.29 18.12
N PRO A 3 -6.94 18.12 18.10
CA PRO A 3 -8.39 18.08 18.13
C PRO A 3 -8.90 18.47 19.53
N CYS A 4 -9.75 19.49 19.61
CA CYS A 4 -10.33 19.99 20.86
C CYS A 4 -11.84 19.73 20.89
N GLY A 5 -12.34 19.06 21.94
CA GLY A 5 -13.77 18.89 22.22
C GLY A 5 -14.31 17.46 22.04
N ASN A 6 -15.64 17.30 22.14
CA ASN A 6 -16.32 16.00 21.98
C ASN A 6 -16.20 15.42 20.57
N GLU A 7 -15.83 16.26 19.58
CA GLU A 7 -15.53 15.89 18.20
C GLU A 7 -14.14 15.23 18.04
N ALA A 8 -13.29 15.29 19.07
CA ALA A 8 -11.95 14.72 19.03
C ALA A 8 -11.93 13.18 19.11
N PHE A 9 -12.99 12.59 19.66
CA PHE A 9 -13.08 11.15 19.90
C PHE A 9 -14.23 10.57 19.08
N VAL A 10 -13.87 9.80 18.07
CA VAL A 10 -14.81 9.03 17.27
C VAL A 10 -14.80 7.58 17.73
N ARG A 11 -15.93 6.87 17.52
CA ARG A 11 -15.98 5.43 17.78
C ARG A 11 -15.05 4.70 16.82
N ALA A 12 -14.55 3.54 17.24
CA ALA A 12 -13.64 2.74 16.43
C ALA A 12 -14.20 2.45 15.03
N GLN A 13 -15.50 2.11 14.91
CA GLN A 13 -16.12 1.83 13.61
C GLN A 13 -16.07 3.04 12.66
N GLU A 14 -16.49 4.21 13.15
CA GLU A 14 -16.52 5.44 12.36
C GLU A 14 -15.10 5.92 11.99
N GLY A 15 -14.15 5.81 12.92
CA GLY A 15 -12.74 6.14 12.65
C GLY A 15 -12.12 5.22 11.60
N MET A 16 -12.45 3.92 11.63
CA MET A 16 -11.99 2.95 10.63
C MET A 16 -12.65 3.17 9.26
N GLU A 17 -13.90 3.63 9.22
CA GLU A 17 -14.57 4.01 7.97
C GLU A 17 -13.90 5.23 7.32
N LYS A 18 -13.52 6.24 8.11
CA LYS A 18 -12.77 7.41 7.64
C LYS A 18 -11.40 7.04 7.06
N ILE A 19 -10.69 6.06 7.63
CA ILE A 19 -9.43 5.55 7.06
C ILE A 19 -9.66 4.90 5.69
N ARG A 20 -10.83 4.27 5.48
CA ARG A 20 -11.15 3.58 4.23
C ARG A 20 -11.52 4.56 3.11
N THR A 21 -12.25 5.62 3.42
CA THR A 21 -12.79 6.56 2.42
C THR A 21 -11.87 7.74 2.15
N GLU A 22 -11.08 8.17 3.13
CA GLU A 22 -10.31 9.41 3.09
C GLU A 22 -8.84 9.18 3.47
N PHE A 23 -7.96 10.13 3.13
CA PHE A 23 -6.57 10.11 3.58
C PHE A 23 -6.48 10.54 5.05
N HIS A 24 -6.81 9.63 5.96
CA HIS A 24 -6.92 9.89 7.39
C HIS A 24 -6.10 8.88 8.21
N GLY A 25 -5.50 9.35 9.31
CA GLY A 25 -4.80 8.51 10.28
C GLY A 25 -5.55 8.50 11.61
N PHE A 26 -5.91 7.31 12.11
CA PHE A 26 -6.67 7.15 13.35
C PHE A 26 -5.91 6.25 14.34
N LEU A 27 -5.84 6.69 15.61
CA LEU A 27 -5.24 5.91 16.68
C LEU A 27 -6.33 5.07 17.37
N VAL A 28 -6.15 3.76 17.35
CA VAL A 28 -7.10 2.79 17.90
C VAL A 28 -6.38 1.59 18.49
N GLU A 29 -7.06 0.87 19.38
CA GLU A 29 -6.57 -0.42 19.87
C GLU A 29 -6.48 -1.43 18.71
N VAL A 30 -5.32 -2.07 18.60
CA VAL A 30 -4.99 -3.02 17.52
C VAL A 30 -6.01 -4.17 17.43
N MET A 31 -6.46 -4.71 18.57
CA MET A 31 -7.41 -5.83 18.61
C MET A 31 -8.75 -5.46 17.99
N SER A 32 -9.25 -4.28 18.36
CA SER A 32 -10.50 -3.74 17.89
C SER A 32 -10.41 -3.42 16.39
N ALA A 33 -9.30 -2.82 15.95
CA ALA A 33 -9.05 -2.53 14.53
C ALA A 33 -8.98 -3.79 13.68
N TYR A 34 -8.19 -4.80 14.08
CA TYR A 34 -8.05 -6.05 13.33
C TYR A 34 -9.38 -6.81 13.21
N LYS A 35 -10.22 -6.77 14.25
CA LYS A 35 -11.57 -7.34 14.19
C LYS A 35 -12.45 -6.66 13.15
N ILE A 36 -12.41 -5.32 13.07
CA ILE A 36 -13.18 -4.51 12.11
C ILE A 36 -12.66 -4.76 10.69
N ILE A 37 -11.35 -4.64 10.47
CA ILE A 37 -10.69 -4.86 9.17
C ILE A 37 -10.96 -6.26 8.64
N SER A 38 -10.87 -7.28 9.50
CA SER A 38 -11.13 -8.66 9.09
C SER A 38 -12.57 -8.86 8.58
N LYS A 39 -13.54 -8.17 9.19
CA LYS A 39 -14.97 -8.32 8.91
C LYS A 39 -15.45 -7.48 7.72
N GLU A 40 -14.98 -6.24 7.58
CA GLU A 40 -15.60 -5.25 6.69
C GLU A 40 -14.75 -4.89 5.46
N TRP A 41 -13.45 -5.15 5.50
CA TRP A 41 -12.53 -4.73 4.44
C TRP A 41 -12.26 -5.85 3.46
N ARG A 42 -12.11 -5.47 2.19
CA ARG A 42 -11.71 -6.39 1.12
C ARG A 42 -10.23 -6.70 1.20
N GLU A 43 -9.78 -7.75 0.53
CA GLU A 43 -8.39 -8.19 0.58
C GLU A 43 -7.45 -7.14 -0.01
N GLU A 44 -7.85 -6.48 -1.10
CA GLU A 44 -7.10 -5.41 -1.76
C GLU A 44 -6.93 -4.17 -0.87
N GLU A 45 -7.93 -3.83 -0.06
CA GLU A 45 -7.89 -2.67 0.85
C GLU A 45 -6.94 -2.93 2.03
N LYS A 46 -6.87 -4.18 2.51
CA LYS A 46 -5.97 -4.59 3.60
C LYS A 46 -4.51 -4.38 3.23
N CYS A 47 -4.15 -4.58 1.96
CA CYS A 47 -2.77 -4.45 1.48
C CYS A 47 -2.30 -2.98 1.39
N GLY A 48 -3.23 -2.02 1.30
CA GLY A 48 -2.92 -0.59 1.30
C GLY A 48 -2.81 0.04 2.69
N LEU A 49 -3.11 -0.71 3.76
CA LEU A 49 -3.12 -0.19 5.11
C LEU A 49 -1.72 -0.13 5.72
N GLY A 50 -1.30 1.07 6.12
CA GLY A 50 -0.11 1.29 6.95
C GLY A 50 -0.46 1.25 8.44
N GLU A 51 0.31 0.50 9.22
CA GLU A 51 0.19 0.44 10.68
C GLU A 51 1.44 1.06 11.32
N ILE A 52 1.26 1.99 12.26
CA ILE A 52 2.34 2.62 13.02
C ILE A 52 2.01 2.51 14.51
N GLN A 53 2.90 1.91 15.30
CA GLN A 53 2.72 1.83 16.74
C GLN A 53 3.30 3.05 17.44
N LEU A 54 2.43 3.98 17.84
CA LEU A 54 2.84 5.20 18.57
C LEU A 54 3.16 4.92 20.05
N PHE A 55 2.42 4.03 20.70
CA PHE A 55 2.58 3.72 22.12
C PHE A 55 2.67 2.21 22.35
N LYS A 56 3.59 1.81 23.22
CA LYS A 56 3.69 0.42 23.68
C LYS A 56 2.77 0.23 24.88
N ILE A 57 1.75 -0.60 24.74
CA ILE A 57 0.81 -0.91 25.82
C ILE A 57 1.58 -1.68 26.91
N PRO A 58 1.60 -1.20 28.17
CA PRO A 58 2.24 -1.92 29.27
C PRO A 58 1.45 -3.19 29.60
N LEU A 59 2.10 -4.15 30.26
CA LEU A 59 1.44 -5.37 30.72
C LEU A 59 0.30 -5.03 31.70
N LEU A 60 -0.93 -5.35 31.30
CA LEU A 60 -2.10 -5.24 32.15
C LEU A 60 -2.03 -6.30 33.26
N SER A 61 -2.32 -5.90 34.49
CA SER A 61 -2.39 -6.78 35.66
C SER A 61 -3.69 -6.53 36.43
N ILE A 62 -4.08 -7.50 37.25
CA ILE A 62 -5.31 -7.41 38.03
C ILE A 62 -5.11 -6.35 39.13
N ALA A 63 -6.02 -5.37 39.19
CA ALA A 63 -6.04 -4.40 40.26
C ALA A 63 -6.50 -5.06 41.58
N LEU A 64 -5.74 -4.86 42.65
CA LEU A 64 -6.02 -5.42 43.97
C LEU A 64 -5.97 -4.33 45.04
N VAL A 65 -6.77 -4.50 46.09
CA VAL A 65 -6.79 -3.57 47.23
C VAL A 65 -5.42 -3.58 47.92
N LYS A 66 -4.92 -2.39 48.26
CA LYS A 66 -3.64 -2.20 48.96
C LYS A 66 -3.68 -2.96 50.30
N LYS A 67 -2.63 -3.75 50.59
CA LYS A 67 -2.52 -4.64 51.77
C LYS A 67 -3.55 -5.79 51.85
N SER A 68 -4.15 -6.20 50.73
CA SER A 68 -4.96 -7.43 50.71
C SER A 68 -4.09 -8.69 50.85
N GLY A 69 -4.51 -9.63 51.70
CA GLY A 69 -3.85 -10.94 51.86
C GLY A 69 -3.91 -11.82 50.60
N HIS A 70 -4.73 -11.46 49.62
CA HIS A 70 -4.86 -12.19 48.37
C HIS A 70 -3.81 -11.82 47.32
N LYS A 71 -3.03 -10.76 47.54
CA LYS A 71 -2.03 -10.27 46.57
C LYS A 71 -1.05 -11.36 46.13
N ASP A 72 -0.51 -12.10 47.09
CA ASP A 72 0.52 -13.10 46.81
C ASP A 72 -0.07 -14.32 46.11
N ILE A 73 -1.31 -14.70 46.47
CA ILE A 73 -2.05 -15.79 45.83
C ILE A 73 -2.31 -15.45 44.36
N PHE A 74 -2.86 -14.28 44.06
CA PHE A 74 -3.12 -13.86 42.69
C PHE A 74 -1.82 -13.74 41.88
N LYS A 75 -0.76 -13.19 42.48
CA LYS A 75 0.55 -13.09 41.82
C LYS A 75 1.08 -14.47 41.44
N GLN A 76 1.10 -15.43 42.38
CA GLN A 76 1.58 -16.78 42.12
C GLN A 76 0.75 -17.48 41.04
N LYS A 77 -0.58 -17.34 41.07
CA LYS A 77 -1.46 -17.98 40.09
C LYS A 77 -1.35 -17.36 38.70
N LEU A 78 -1.19 -16.04 38.60
CA LEU A 78 -0.96 -15.38 37.31
C LEU A 78 0.37 -15.82 36.70
N ILE A 79 1.45 -15.87 37.49
CA ILE A 79 2.75 -16.35 37.02
C ILE A 79 2.62 -17.80 36.52
N GLN A 80 1.99 -18.66 37.31
CA GLN A 80 1.75 -20.06 36.92
C GLN A 80 0.97 -20.16 35.59
N GLN A 81 -0.06 -19.33 35.38
CA GLN A 81 -0.81 -19.29 34.12
C GLN A 81 0.02 -18.83 32.92
N MET A 82 1.00 -17.96 33.14
CA MET A 82 1.92 -17.52 32.09
C MET A 82 2.96 -18.60 31.76
N GLU A 83 3.51 -19.28 32.78
CA GLU A 83 4.49 -20.36 32.63
C GLU A 83 3.93 -21.56 31.86
N VAL A 84 2.70 -21.98 32.17
CA VAL A 84 2.03 -23.08 31.44
C VAL A 84 1.56 -22.66 30.04
N GLY A 85 1.72 -21.38 29.67
CA GLY A 85 1.31 -20.86 28.36
C GLY A 85 -0.20 -20.65 28.19
N LEU A 86 -1.00 -20.71 29.26
CA LEU A 86 -2.45 -20.50 29.19
C LEU A 86 -2.78 -19.11 28.66
N SER A 87 -2.04 -18.10 29.12
CA SER A 87 -2.18 -16.71 28.61
C SER A 87 -1.95 -16.63 27.10
N LYS A 88 -0.92 -17.31 26.59
CA LYS A 88 -0.62 -17.35 25.14
C LYS A 88 -1.73 -18.03 24.35
N ARG A 89 -2.29 -19.13 24.88
CA ARG A 89 -3.41 -19.84 24.25
C ARG A 89 -4.67 -18.99 24.18
N ILE A 90 -5.07 -18.38 25.30
CA ILE A 90 -6.22 -17.47 25.37
C ILE A 90 -6.01 -16.31 24.39
N SER A 91 -4.82 -15.72 24.40
CA SER A 91 -4.45 -14.65 23.48
C SER A 91 -4.68 -15.08 22.02
N SER A 92 -4.12 -16.20 21.57
CA SER A 92 -4.31 -16.67 20.19
C SER A 92 -5.78 -16.98 19.80
N GLN A 93 -6.65 -17.26 20.77
CA GLN A 93 -8.04 -17.60 20.51
C GLN A 93 -8.96 -16.38 20.48
N TRP A 94 -8.71 -15.39 21.34
CA TRP A 94 -9.56 -14.21 21.46
C TRP A 94 -9.06 -13.02 20.65
N ILE A 95 -7.75 -12.93 20.43
CA ILE A 95 -7.14 -11.85 19.65
C ILE A 95 -7.17 -12.26 18.19
N PRO A 96 -7.85 -11.48 17.32
CA PRO A 96 -7.81 -11.75 15.91
C PRO A 96 -6.35 -11.68 15.43
N PRO A 97 -5.87 -12.68 14.65
CA PRO A 97 -4.55 -12.60 14.07
C PRO A 97 -4.47 -11.37 13.16
N LYS A 98 -3.24 -10.87 12.97
CA LYS A 98 -3.01 -9.76 12.04
C LYS A 98 -3.62 -10.11 10.68
N PRO A 99 -4.49 -9.27 10.10
CA PRO A 99 -5.10 -9.55 8.82
C PRO A 99 -4.00 -9.65 7.76
N SER A 100 -3.76 -10.87 7.27
CA SER A 100 -2.81 -11.10 6.18
C SER A 100 -3.45 -10.64 4.88
N CYS A 101 -2.81 -9.69 4.19
CA CYS A 101 -2.96 -9.57 2.74
C CYS A 101 -2.58 -10.94 2.15
N GLY A 102 -3.36 -11.48 1.20
CA GLY A 102 -3.21 -12.82 0.59
C GLY A 102 -1.91 -13.07 -0.17
N SER A 103 -0.77 -12.83 0.47
CA SER A 103 0.58 -12.84 -0.09
C SER A 103 1.11 -14.27 -0.33
N SER A 104 0.39 -15.32 0.07
CA SER A 104 0.67 -16.69 -0.40
C SER A 104 0.30 -16.90 -1.87
N SER A 105 -0.47 -16.01 -2.48
CA SER A 105 -0.62 -15.89 -3.93
C SER A 105 0.18 -14.71 -4.47
N ARG A 106 1.50 -14.71 -4.23
CA ARG A 106 2.49 -13.87 -4.94
C ARG A 106 2.43 -13.94 -6.48
N ALA A 107 1.54 -14.77 -7.04
CA ALA A 107 1.28 -14.91 -8.47
C ALA A 107 0.17 -13.99 -9.02
N LYS A 108 -0.56 -13.23 -8.19
CA LYS A 108 -1.70 -12.40 -8.65
C LYS A 108 -1.71 -10.97 -8.10
N GLN A 109 -0.57 -10.43 -7.70
CA GLN A 109 -0.47 -8.98 -7.55
C GLN A 109 -0.43 -8.38 -8.96
N TYR A 110 -1.62 -8.15 -9.54
CA TYR A 110 -1.78 -7.23 -10.64
C TYR A 110 -1.33 -5.87 -10.12
N VAL A 111 -0.05 -5.57 -10.28
CA VAL A 111 0.42 -4.20 -10.17
C VAL A 111 -0.27 -3.50 -11.33
N SER A 112 -1.41 -2.87 -11.06
CA SER A 112 -2.04 -1.96 -12.00
C SER A 112 -1.09 -0.77 -12.11
N VAL A 113 -0.08 -0.90 -12.97
CA VAL A 113 0.86 0.17 -13.27
C VAL A 113 -0.01 1.29 -13.82
N SER A 114 -0.16 2.34 -13.02
CA SER A 114 -0.95 3.48 -13.44
C SER A 114 -0.27 4.05 -14.68
N VAL A 115 -1.04 4.41 -15.71
CA VAL A 115 -0.50 4.97 -16.97
C VAL A 115 0.38 6.21 -16.72
N LYS A 116 0.24 6.83 -15.54
CA LYS A 116 1.10 7.89 -15.04
C LYS A 116 2.56 7.46 -14.85
N GLU A 117 2.82 6.22 -14.42
CA GLU A 117 4.19 5.73 -14.16
C GLU A 117 4.93 5.38 -15.45
N THR A 118 4.22 4.93 -16.49
CA THR A 118 4.80 4.58 -17.81
C THR A 118 4.76 5.71 -18.82
N TYR A 119 4.27 6.90 -18.45
CA TYR A 119 4.14 8.05 -19.33
C TYR A 119 5.49 8.44 -19.97
N LEU A 120 6.57 8.45 -19.20
CA LEU A 120 7.89 8.81 -19.69
C LEU A 120 8.39 7.82 -20.76
N THR A 121 8.20 6.51 -20.53
CA THR A 121 8.59 5.45 -21.47
C THR A 121 7.80 5.55 -22.77
N LEU A 122 6.49 5.77 -22.68
CA LEU A 122 5.62 5.97 -23.85
C LEU A 122 5.99 7.22 -24.63
N ALA A 123 6.35 8.32 -23.95
CA ALA A 123 6.79 9.55 -24.59
C ALA A 123 8.09 9.34 -25.38
N ILE A 124 9.11 8.72 -24.76
CA ILE A 124 10.40 8.43 -25.43
C ILE A 124 10.19 7.54 -26.66
N PHE A 125 9.34 6.52 -26.55
CA PHE A 125 9.00 5.63 -27.66
C PHE A 125 8.31 6.39 -28.81
N GLY A 126 7.36 7.28 -28.49
CA GLY A 126 6.71 8.14 -29.47
C GLY A 126 7.70 9.05 -30.22
N TYR A 127 8.61 9.71 -29.49
CA TYR A 127 9.65 10.53 -30.11
C TYR A 127 10.58 9.73 -31.02
N GLY A 128 10.96 8.51 -30.63
CA GLY A 128 11.79 7.63 -31.46
C GLY A 128 11.13 7.29 -32.80
N ILE A 129 9.83 7.00 -32.79
CA ILE A 129 9.06 6.73 -34.01
C ILE A 129 8.99 7.98 -34.90
N CYS A 130 8.74 9.15 -34.33
CA CYS A 130 8.69 10.41 -35.08
C CYS A 130 10.03 10.74 -35.75
N ILE A 131 11.14 10.62 -35.02
CA ILE A 131 12.49 10.91 -35.55
C ILE A 131 12.82 9.95 -36.71
N SER A 132 12.52 8.65 -36.55
CA SER A 132 12.73 7.66 -37.60
C SER A 132 11.96 7.98 -38.88
N MET A 133 10.68 8.35 -38.76
CA MET A 133 9.88 8.78 -39.92
C MET A 133 10.44 10.02 -40.62
N VAL A 134 10.94 11.00 -39.87
CA VAL A 134 11.52 12.22 -40.45
C VAL A 134 12.80 11.89 -41.24
N ILE A 135 13.68 11.05 -40.70
CA ILE A 135 14.91 10.63 -41.39
C ILE A 135 14.56 9.90 -42.70
N PHE A 136 13.59 8.99 -42.67
CA PHE A 136 13.14 8.27 -43.86
C PHE A 136 12.60 9.21 -44.96
N ILE A 137 11.80 10.20 -44.58
CA ILE A 137 11.27 11.20 -45.54
C ILE A 137 12.42 12.02 -46.15
N LEU A 138 13.38 12.45 -45.35
CA LEU A 138 14.54 13.20 -45.84
C LEU A 138 15.38 12.38 -46.82
N GLU A 139 15.59 11.09 -46.55
CA GLU A 139 16.32 10.19 -47.44
C GLU A 139 15.61 10.02 -48.79
N VAL A 140 14.28 9.80 -48.77
CA VAL A 140 13.47 9.67 -49.99
C VAL A 140 13.47 10.98 -50.80
N LEU A 141 13.36 12.12 -50.13
CA LEU A 141 13.43 13.43 -50.78
C LEU A 141 14.80 13.66 -51.42
N HIS A 142 15.89 13.39 -50.70
CA HIS A 142 17.25 13.53 -51.18
C HIS A 142 17.52 12.60 -52.39
N PHE A 143 17.11 11.34 -52.31
CA PHE A 143 17.23 10.39 -53.41
C PHE A 143 16.47 10.86 -54.66
N ASN A 144 15.21 11.31 -54.49
CA ASN A 144 14.43 11.82 -55.60
C ASN A 144 15.01 13.11 -56.21
N TRP A 145 15.61 13.98 -55.40
CA TRP A 145 16.23 15.21 -55.87
C TRP A 145 17.51 14.95 -56.66
N MET A 146 18.40 14.07 -56.16
CA MET A 146 19.60 13.64 -56.90
C MET A 146 19.23 12.92 -58.21
N ASN A 147 18.21 12.07 -58.19
CA ASN A 147 17.80 11.33 -59.39
C ASN A 147 17.16 12.25 -60.46
N ARG A 148 16.46 13.33 -60.04
CA ARG A 148 16.00 14.39 -60.95
C ARG A 148 17.15 15.21 -61.55
N GLY A 149 18.19 15.51 -60.75
CA GLY A 149 19.40 16.18 -61.24
C GLY A 149 20.19 15.36 -62.27
N SER A 150 20.29 14.04 -62.08
CA SER A 150 20.95 13.13 -63.02
C SER A 150 20.19 12.96 -64.35
N LYS A 151 18.85 12.94 -64.33
CA LYS A 151 18.02 12.93 -65.55
C LYS A 151 18.14 14.23 -66.35
N LYS A 152 18.18 15.40 -65.69
CA LYS A 152 18.36 16.70 -66.35
C LYS A 152 19.72 16.81 -67.07
N ASN A 153 20.80 16.35 -66.41
CA ASN A 153 22.16 16.34 -66.98
C ASN A 153 22.40 15.28 -68.09
N ARG A 154 21.48 14.32 -68.28
CA ARG A 154 21.54 13.33 -69.38
C ARG A 154 20.73 13.79 -70.60
N LEU A 155 19.63 14.54 -70.41
CA LEU A 155 18.83 15.14 -71.49
C LEU A 155 19.54 16.34 -72.16
N GLU A 156 20.30 17.16 -71.43
CA GLU A 156 21.12 18.23 -72.04
C GLU A 156 22.37 17.73 -72.78
N ARG A 157 22.73 16.44 -72.66
CA ARG A 157 23.87 15.84 -73.38
C ARG A 157 23.46 15.04 -74.62
N SER A 158 22.16 14.99 -74.90
CA SER A 158 21.57 14.29 -76.06
C SER A 158 20.83 15.25 -77.02
N PHE A 159 20.94 16.55 -76.78
CA PHE A 159 20.70 17.65 -77.74
C PHE A 159 22.05 18.30 -78.06
#